data_AF-A0A8S0UGD6-F1
#
_entry.id   AF-A0A8S0UGD6-F1
#
_cell.length_a   1.000
_cell.length_b   1.000
_cell.length_c   1.000
_cell.angle_alpha   90.00
_cell.angle_beta   90.00
_cell.angle_gamma   90.00
#
_symmetry.space_group_name_H-M   'P 1'
#
loop_
_entity.id
_entity.type
_entity.pdbx_description
1 polymer ?
#
loop_
_entity_poly.entity_id
_entity_poly.type
_entity_poly.pdbx_seq_one_letter_code
_entity_poly.pdbx_strand_id
1 'polypeptide(L)'
;MWGIRCLPDHLSTRRSVIVNGTWYNFGPLTSISKIIKTELFWMGLRMESDTTTKVITFLFFIESLPHLGINCYKALDIWDQSLFFHSWISMDGEKDQAGEKKRAIVVGPWGGNGGTNWDDGNYSGVREISLKYGRCIDSICVVYDKNGKPVSGEKHGGSGGGSTAEIKLQFPEEFLTTVSGHYSPVVRGGTPVIRSLTFKSNQRSFGPFGVEEGTPFSFPMEGGQIVGFKGKCGWFLDAIGFHISRHRTTKVMQKVQQRFRRLTSSVS
;
A
#
# COMPACT_ATOMS: atom_id res chain seq x y z
N MET A 1 2.09 39.12 -21.91
CA MET A 1 3.10 38.52 -22.81
C MET A 1 4.44 38.69 -22.11
N TRP A 2 4.95 37.63 -21.48
CA TRP A 2 6.19 37.68 -20.71
C TRP A 2 7.37 37.41 -21.64
N GLY A 3 8.41 38.25 -21.60
CA GLY A 3 9.56 38.10 -22.48
C GLY A 3 10.85 38.45 -21.75
N ILE A 4 11.70 37.46 -21.54
CA ILE A 4 13.10 37.67 -21.16
C ILE A 4 13.90 37.73 -22.47
N ARG A 5 14.53 38.87 -22.76
CA ARG A 5 15.47 39.02 -23.87
C ARG A 5 16.87 39.20 -23.33
N CYS A 6 17.78 38.34 -23.75
CA CYS A 6 19.21 38.52 -23.55
C CYS A 6 19.81 39.01 -24.88
N LEU A 7 20.49 40.15 -24.87
CA LEU A 7 21.27 40.64 -26.01
C LEU A 7 22.76 40.31 -25.78
N PRO A 8 23.50 39.88 -26.82
CA PRO A 8 24.94 39.68 -26.71
C PRO A 8 25.66 40.98 -27.09
N ASP A 9 26.34 41.62 -26.14
CA ASP A 9 27.37 42.62 -26.46
C ASP A 9 28.76 41.99 -26.32
N HIS A 10 29.52 42.02 -27.41
CA HIS A 10 30.69 41.16 -27.59
C HIS A 10 31.96 41.63 -26.85
N LEU A 11 31.88 42.64 -25.98
CA LEU A 11 33.07 43.23 -25.33
C LEU A 11 32.85 43.74 -23.87
N SER A 12 31.99 43.11 -23.07
CA SER A 12 31.89 43.41 -21.63
C SER A 12 31.49 42.18 -20.80
N THR A 13 32.24 41.88 -19.73
CA THR A 13 32.04 40.74 -18.80
C THR A 13 30.83 40.89 -17.87
N ARG A 14 29.86 41.76 -18.17
CA ARG A 14 28.64 41.93 -17.35
C ARG A 14 27.41 41.49 -18.11
N ARG A 15 26.71 40.49 -17.55
CA ARG A 15 25.37 40.09 -18.00
C ARG A 15 24.33 40.96 -17.29
N SER A 16 23.25 41.30 -17.99
CA SER A 16 22.14 42.09 -17.46
C SER A 16 20.80 41.50 -17.91
N VAL A 17 19.77 41.61 -17.07
CA VAL A 17 18.40 41.16 -17.38
C VAL A 17 17.41 42.25 -16.98
N ILE A 18 16.32 42.37 -17.75
CA ILE A 18 15.22 43.29 -17.49
C ILE A 18 14.03 42.50 -16.92
N VAL A 19 13.48 42.94 -15.79
CA VAL A 19 12.23 42.42 -15.22
C VAL A 19 11.30 43.60 -14.96
N ASN A 20 10.09 43.57 -15.53
CA ASN A 20 9.08 44.63 -15.42
C ASN A 20 9.62 46.05 -15.70
N GLY A 21 10.44 46.19 -16.75
CA GLY A 21 11.00 47.47 -17.19
C GLY A 21 12.20 47.97 -16.37
N THR A 22 12.63 47.24 -15.34
CA THR A 22 13.76 47.62 -14.49
C THR A 22 15.01 46.80 -14.84
N TRP A 23 16.16 47.48 -14.94
CA TRP A 23 17.44 46.88 -15.34
C TRP A 23 18.21 46.33 -14.14
N TYR A 24 18.70 45.10 -14.27
CA TYR A 24 19.55 44.46 -13.26
C TYR A 24 20.87 44.01 -13.88
N ASN A 25 21.99 44.47 -13.30
CA ASN A 25 23.35 44.12 -13.71
C ASN A 25 23.95 43.08 -12.76
N PHE A 26 24.63 42.06 -13.28
CA PHE A 26 25.16 40.96 -12.47
C PHE A 26 26.70 40.97 -12.33
N GLY A 27 27.17 40.67 -11.12
CA GLY A 27 28.52 40.17 -10.81
C GLY A 27 28.51 38.65 -10.59
N PRO A 28 29.63 38.02 -10.17
CA PRO A 28 29.77 36.56 -10.18
C PRO A 28 28.82 35.87 -9.17
N LEU A 29 27.95 35.03 -9.74
CA LEU A 29 27.16 33.86 -9.27
C LEU A 29 26.61 33.73 -7.83
N THR A 30 26.92 34.60 -6.87
CA THR A 30 26.40 34.48 -5.49
C THR A 30 25.06 35.20 -5.25
N SER A 31 24.56 35.97 -6.23
CA SER A 31 23.36 36.82 -6.06
C SER A 31 22.05 36.28 -6.64
N ILE A 32 22.06 35.27 -7.53
CA ILE A 32 20.81 34.81 -8.19
C ILE A 32 19.94 33.96 -7.24
N SER A 33 20.57 33.11 -6.42
CA SER A 33 19.85 32.28 -5.44
C SER A 33 19.19 33.08 -4.32
N LYS A 34 19.74 34.27 -4.01
CA LYS A 34 19.16 35.21 -3.05
C LYS A 34 17.92 35.88 -3.62
N ILE A 35 17.91 36.28 -4.89
CA ILE A 35 16.77 36.98 -5.51
C ILE A 35 15.54 36.05 -5.64
N ILE A 36 15.74 34.78 -6.05
CA ILE A 36 14.64 33.82 -6.17
C ILE A 36 14.00 33.54 -4.80
N LYS A 37 14.79 33.49 -3.73
CA LYS A 37 14.26 33.31 -2.36
C LYS A 37 13.53 34.54 -1.83
N THR A 38 13.96 35.75 -2.19
CA THR A 38 13.35 36.99 -1.68
C THR A 38 12.03 37.32 -2.38
N GLU A 39 11.91 37.09 -3.69
CA GLU A 39 10.66 37.35 -4.44
C GLU A 39 9.57 36.31 -4.13
N LEU A 40 9.94 35.04 -3.90
CA LEU A 40 8.97 33.99 -3.53
C LEU A 40 8.43 34.12 -2.09
N PHE A 41 9.18 34.79 -1.19
CA PHE A 41 8.75 35.07 0.18
C PHE A 41 7.65 36.13 0.26
N TRP A 42 7.61 37.07 -0.70
CA TRP A 42 6.55 38.08 -0.80
C TRP A 42 5.24 37.55 -1.40
N MET A 43 5.26 36.38 -2.05
CA MET A 43 4.08 35.74 -2.66
C MET A 43 3.39 34.70 -1.75
N GLY A 44 3.84 34.52 -0.51
CA GLY A 44 3.16 33.69 0.50
C GLY A 44 3.13 32.18 0.24
N LEU A 45 3.94 31.66 -0.70
CA LEU A 45 4.00 30.23 -1.01
C LEU A 45 5.10 29.52 -0.20
N ARG A 46 4.69 28.65 0.73
CA ARG A 46 5.61 27.75 1.44
C ARG A 46 5.96 26.57 0.52
N MET A 47 7.15 26.62 -0.07
CA MET A 47 7.69 25.52 -0.89
C MET A 47 8.21 24.38 -0.01
N GLU A 48 7.69 23.17 -0.21
CA GLU A 48 8.20 21.93 0.41
C GLU A 48 9.55 21.53 -0.22
N SER A 49 10.38 20.81 0.55
CA SER A 49 11.78 20.48 0.18
C SER A 49 11.94 19.74 -1.14
N ASP A 50 10.89 19.01 -1.56
CA ASP A 50 10.89 18.19 -2.77
C ASP A 50 10.73 19.04 -4.05
N THR A 51 9.93 20.11 -4.01
CA THR A 51 9.77 21.06 -5.13
C THR A 51 11.04 21.85 -5.38
N THR A 52 11.78 22.20 -4.32
CA THR A 52 13.08 22.87 -4.43
C THR A 52 14.11 21.99 -5.11
N THR A 53 14.11 20.69 -4.78
CA THR A 53 15.01 19.70 -5.40
C THR A 53 14.67 19.50 -6.87
N LYS A 54 13.38 19.47 -7.25
CA LYS A 54 12.92 19.33 -8.63
C LYS A 54 13.26 20.52 -9.53
N VAL A 55 13.12 21.74 -9.02
CA VAL A 55 13.53 22.96 -9.74
C VAL A 55 15.05 22.99 -9.94
N ILE A 56 15.81 22.55 -8.93
CA ILE A 56 17.27 22.44 -9.02
C ILE A 56 17.68 21.39 -10.06
N THR A 57 17.03 20.21 -10.10
CA THR A 57 17.32 19.15 -11.08
C THR A 57 16.98 19.58 -12.51
N PHE A 58 15.88 20.31 -12.72
CA PHE A 58 15.51 20.87 -14.02
C PHE A 58 16.50 21.94 -14.49
N LEU A 59 16.99 22.79 -13.58
CA LEU A 59 18.01 23.79 -13.87
C LEU A 59 19.38 23.17 -14.19
N PHE A 60 19.78 22.10 -13.48
CA PHE A 60 20.98 21.31 -13.77
C PHE A 60 20.91 20.62 -15.14
N PHE A 61 19.72 20.14 -15.53
CA PHE A 61 19.48 19.54 -16.84
C PHE A 61 19.64 20.57 -17.96
N ILE A 62 19.16 21.81 -17.77
CA ILE A 62 19.35 22.90 -18.73
C ILE A 62 20.82 23.37 -18.81
N GLU A 63 21.54 23.42 -17.69
CA GLU A 63 22.98 23.75 -17.68
C GLU A 63 23.87 22.70 -18.38
N SER A 64 23.39 21.47 -18.56
CA SER A 64 24.15 20.39 -19.22
C SER A 64 23.99 20.35 -20.76
N LEU A 65 23.04 21.10 -21.32
CA LEU A 65 22.75 21.13 -22.76
C LEU A 65 23.82 21.77 -23.67
N PRO A 66 24.69 22.71 -23.24
CA PRO A 66 25.71 23.30 -24.12
C PRO A 66 26.75 22.30 -24.61
N HIS A 67 26.93 21.16 -23.93
CA HIS A 67 27.90 20.13 -24.32
C HIS A 67 27.39 19.17 -25.41
N LEU A 68 26.09 19.20 -25.73
CA LEU A 68 25.46 18.26 -26.67
C LEU A 68 24.98 18.92 -27.98
N GLY A 69 25.13 20.24 -28.14
CA GLY A 69 24.75 20.95 -29.37
C GLY A 69 23.24 20.97 -29.67
N ILE A 70 22.39 20.72 -28.67
CA ILE A 70 20.93 20.61 -28.83
C ILE A 70 20.28 21.99 -28.58
N ASN A 71 19.47 22.46 -29.54
CA ASN A 71 18.68 23.68 -29.42
C ASN A 71 17.60 23.53 -28.34
N CYS A 72 17.36 24.57 -27.52
CA CYS A 72 16.43 24.57 -26.39
C CYS A 72 14.99 24.17 -26.75
N TYR A 73 14.55 24.39 -27.98
CA TYR A 73 13.23 23.92 -28.45
C TYR A 73 13.15 22.38 -28.62
N LYS A 74 14.26 21.70 -28.94
CA LYS A 74 14.31 20.22 -29.03
C LYS A 74 14.49 19.53 -27.68
N ALA A 75 15.02 20.24 -26.67
CA ALA A 75 15.19 19.70 -25.32
C ALA A 75 13.86 19.52 -24.57
N LEU A 76 12.86 20.37 -24.87
CA LEU A 76 11.50 20.25 -24.34
C LEU A 76 10.77 18.99 -24.87
N ASP A 77 10.92 18.66 -26.16
CA ASP A 77 10.36 17.44 -26.76
C ASP A 77 10.99 16.16 -26.19
N ILE A 78 12.29 16.17 -25.91
CA ILE A 78 13.00 15.01 -25.33
C ILE A 78 12.60 14.78 -23.87
N TRP A 79 12.25 15.84 -23.14
CA TRP A 79 11.77 15.73 -21.76
C TRP A 79 10.34 15.16 -21.70
N ASP A 80 9.48 15.57 -22.63
CA ASP A 80 8.11 15.07 -22.82
C ASP A 80 8.08 13.57 -23.20
N GLN A 81 9.07 13.09 -23.96
CA GLN A 81 9.20 11.68 -24.37
C GLN A 81 10.00 10.79 -23.40
N SER A 82 10.54 11.33 -22.30
CA SER A 82 11.31 10.50 -21.36
C SER A 82 10.40 9.62 -20.49
N LEU A 83 10.83 8.40 -20.18
CA LEU A 83 10.12 7.45 -19.30
C LEU A 83 9.83 8.03 -17.90
N PHE A 84 10.50 9.12 -17.50
CA PHE A 84 10.23 9.85 -16.27
C PHE A 84 8.90 10.64 -16.32
N PHE A 85 8.50 11.17 -17.49
CA PHE A 85 7.26 11.94 -17.64
C PHE A 85 6.02 11.02 -17.61
N HIS A 86 6.10 9.85 -18.24
CA HIS A 86 5.05 8.82 -18.17
C HIS A 86 4.96 8.13 -16.79
N SER A 87 6.10 7.95 -16.10
CA SER A 87 6.11 7.53 -14.69
C SER A 87 5.47 8.58 -13.77
N TRP A 88 5.58 9.87 -14.11
CA TRP A 88 5.01 10.98 -13.35
C TRP A 88 3.50 11.13 -13.54
N ILE A 89 2.97 11.01 -14.77
CA ILE A 89 1.51 10.99 -15.03
C ILE A 89 0.82 9.81 -14.35
N SER A 90 1.50 8.67 -14.19
CA SER A 90 0.96 7.53 -13.42
C SER A 90 0.99 7.73 -11.90
N MET A 91 1.76 8.71 -11.39
CA MET A 91 1.92 8.99 -9.96
C MET A 91 1.08 10.19 -9.49
N ASP A 92 0.53 10.99 -10.40
CA ASP A 92 -0.30 12.15 -10.07
C ASP A 92 -1.79 11.78 -9.99
N GLY A 93 -2.08 10.79 -9.16
CA GLY A 93 -3.43 10.23 -8.99
C GLY A 93 -3.73 9.72 -7.59
N GLU A 94 -2.99 10.14 -6.55
CA GLU A 94 -3.37 9.86 -5.16
C GLU A 94 -3.13 11.11 -4.31
N LYS A 95 -4.18 11.93 -4.17
CA LYS A 95 -4.21 13.01 -3.18
C LYS A 95 -4.20 12.37 -1.79
N ASP A 96 -3.03 12.34 -1.19
CA ASP A 96 -2.83 11.98 0.21
C ASP A 96 -3.63 12.91 1.13
N GLN A 97 -4.79 12.43 1.59
CA GLN A 97 -5.23 12.76 2.94
C GLN A 97 -4.34 11.95 3.88
N ALA A 98 -3.64 12.64 4.79
CA ALA A 98 -2.79 12.03 5.80
C ALA A 98 -3.59 11.11 6.76
N GLY A 99 -3.89 9.90 6.30
CA GLY A 99 -4.21 8.73 7.10
C GLY A 99 -2.96 7.86 7.11
N GLU A 100 -2.37 7.66 8.30
CA GLU A 100 -1.38 6.61 8.59
C GLU A 100 -1.55 5.41 7.64
N LYS A 101 -0.60 5.19 6.72
CA LYS A 101 -0.49 3.95 5.95
C LYS A 101 -0.45 2.80 6.96
N LYS A 102 -1.59 2.15 7.20
CA LYS A 102 -1.72 0.98 8.07
C LYS A 102 -0.89 -0.13 7.43
N ARG A 103 0.35 -0.31 7.88
CA ARG A 103 1.15 -1.48 7.51
C ARG A 103 0.46 -2.70 8.11
N ALA A 104 -0.23 -3.48 7.28
CA ALA A 104 -0.70 -4.80 7.69
C ALA A 104 0.51 -5.73 7.87
N ILE A 105 0.46 -6.57 8.88
CA ILE A 105 1.45 -7.62 9.12
C ILE A 105 1.04 -8.83 8.30
N VAL A 106 1.95 -9.38 7.53
CA VAL A 106 1.72 -10.61 6.75
C VAL A 106 2.18 -11.81 7.57
N VAL A 107 1.35 -12.84 7.67
CA VAL A 107 1.66 -14.09 8.38
C VAL A 107 1.39 -15.32 7.50
N GLY A 108 2.18 -16.38 7.70
CA GLY A 108 2.19 -17.56 6.85
C GLY A 108 3.05 -17.36 5.58
N PRO A 109 2.79 -18.12 4.49
CA PRO A 109 1.69 -19.07 4.35
C PRO A 109 1.98 -20.42 5.02
N TRP A 110 0.94 -21.10 5.49
CA TRP A 110 0.96 -22.52 5.86
C TRP A 110 0.43 -23.35 4.70
N GLY A 111 1.00 -24.53 4.46
CA GLY A 111 0.61 -25.39 3.35
C GLY A 111 1.78 -25.89 2.51
N GLY A 112 1.50 -26.26 1.26
CA GLY A 112 2.49 -26.74 0.30
C GLY A 112 3.01 -25.67 -0.66
N ASN A 113 4.01 -26.08 -1.46
CA ASN A 113 4.63 -25.22 -2.48
C ASN A 113 3.96 -25.33 -3.87
N GLY A 114 2.88 -26.09 -4.00
CA GLY A 114 2.13 -26.27 -5.25
C GLY A 114 1.29 -25.03 -5.64
N GLY A 115 0.67 -25.08 -6.82
CA GLY A 115 -0.23 -24.01 -7.28
C GLY A 115 0.45 -22.66 -7.56
N THR A 116 -0.35 -21.69 -7.99
CA THR A 116 0.05 -20.30 -8.26
C THR A 116 -0.24 -19.39 -7.06
N ASN A 117 0.58 -18.35 -6.90
CA ASN A 117 0.40 -17.39 -5.82
C ASN A 117 -0.83 -16.50 -6.09
N TRP A 118 -1.55 -16.16 -5.02
CA TRP A 118 -2.64 -15.19 -5.03
C TRP A 118 -2.60 -14.34 -3.76
N ASP A 119 -3.12 -13.12 -3.86
CA ASP A 119 -3.15 -12.15 -2.76
C ASP A 119 -4.32 -11.18 -3.00
N ASP A 120 -5.35 -11.23 -2.15
CA ASP A 120 -6.50 -10.31 -2.26
C ASP A 120 -6.14 -8.88 -1.83
N GLY A 121 -5.00 -8.69 -1.15
CA GLY A 121 -4.58 -7.41 -0.61
C GLY A 121 -5.25 -7.06 0.72
N ASN A 122 -5.33 -5.76 1.02
CA ASN A 122 -5.69 -5.26 2.34
C ASN A 122 -7.03 -4.51 2.32
N TYR A 123 -7.89 -4.87 3.27
CA TYR A 123 -9.23 -4.31 3.44
C TYR A 123 -9.44 -3.76 4.86
N SER A 124 -10.67 -3.38 5.19
CA SER A 124 -11.04 -2.96 6.55
C SER A 124 -11.34 -4.14 7.47
N GLY A 125 -11.70 -5.30 6.91
CA GLY A 125 -12.00 -6.53 7.64
C GLY A 125 -12.71 -7.56 6.77
N VAL A 126 -13.09 -8.69 7.37
CA VAL A 126 -13.76 -9.82 6.71
C VAL A 126 -15.23 -9.83 7.10
N ARG A 127 -16.12 -10.00 6.11
CA ARG A 127 -17.58 -10.07 6.31
C ARG A 127 -18.11 -11.49 6.12
N GLU A 128 -17.63 -12.17 5.08
CA GLU A 128 -18.08 -13.52 4.76
C GLU A 128 -16.93 -14.37 4.22
N ILE A 129 -16.94 -15.66 4.55
CA ILE A 129 -16.05 -16.67 3.97
C ILE A 129 -16.90 -17.79 3.40
N SER A 130 -16.66 -18.13 2.14
CA SER A 130 -17.26 -19.27 1.47
C SER A 130 -16.18 -20.31 1.16
N LEU A 131 -16.44 -21.57 1.50
CA LEU A 131 -15.54 -22.69 1.23
C LEU A 131 -16.24 -23.74 0.38
N LYS A 132 -15.46 -24.37 -0.51
CA LYS A 132 -15.76 -25.72 -1.02
C LYS A 132 -14.74 -26.69 -0.47
N TYR A 133 -15.21 -27.84 0.00
CA TYR A 133 -14.34 -28.83 0.61
C TYR A 133 -14.86 -30.27 0.42
N GLY A 134 -13.96 -31.21 0.66
CA GLY A 134 -14.22 -32.64 0.73
C GLY A 134 -13.17 -33.29 1.61
N ARG A 135 -12.22 -34.02 1.00
CA ARG A 135 -11.05 -34.55 1.72
C ARG A 135 -10.03 -33.46 2.06
N CYS A 136 -10.06 -32.34 1.36
CA CYS A 136 -9.25 -31.14 1.59
C CYS A 136 -10.10 -29.90 1.28
N ILE A 137 -9.51 -28.71 1.42
CA ILE A 137 -10.14 -27.47 0.97
C ILE A 137 -9.91 -27.33 -0.55
N ASP A 138 -10.99 -27.38 -1.31
CA ASP A 138 -10.96 -27.24 -2.76
C ASP A 138 -10.84 -25.77 -3.17
N SER A 139 -11.64 -24.90 -2.55
CA SER A 139 -11.56 -23.47 -2.83
C SER A 139 -12.06 -22.61 -1.68
N ILE A 140 -11.58 -21.37 -1.65
CA ILE A 140 -12.02 -20.30 -0.74
C ILE A 140 -12.39 -19.05 -1.55
N CYS A 141 -13.43 -18.34 -1.10
CA CYS A 141 -13.77 -17.00 -1.55
C CYS A 141 -14.14 -16.17 -0.31
N VAL A 142 -13.76 -14.90 -0.29
CA VAL A 142 -13.96 -14.03 0.87
C VAL A 142 -14.63 -12.73 0.44
N VAL A 143 -15.66 -12.32 1.18
CA VAL A 143 -16.22 -10.98 1.06
C VAL A 143 -15.63 -10.12 2.16
N TYR A 144 -14.99 -9.03 1.75
CA TYR A 144 -14.33 -8.08 2.62
C TYR A 144 -15.17 -6.82 2.85
N ASP A 145 -14.84 -6.08 3.90
CA ASP A 145 -15.28 -4.69 4.04
C ASP A 145 -14.26 -3.74 3.43
N LYS A 146 -14.69 -2.86 2.52
CA LYS A 146 -13.91 -1.73 2.04
C LYS A 146 -14.67 -0.45 2.33
N ASN A 147 -14.26 0.25 3.39
CA ASN A 147 -14.86 1.50 3.84
C ASN A 147 -16.39 1.40 4.06
N GLY A 148 -16.84 0.34 4.74
CA GLY A 148 -18.25 0.10 5.06
C GLY A 148 -19.06 -0.59 3.96
N LYS A 149 -18.46 -0.85 2.78
CA LYS A 149 -19.11 -1.54 1.67
C LYS A 149 -18.56 -2.96 1.50
N PRO A 150 -19.42 -3.96 1.23
CA PRO A 150 -18.95 -5.31 0.92
C PRO A 150 -18.26 -5.34 -0.46
N VAL A 151 -17.11 -6.02 -0.54
CA VAL A 151 -16.37 -6.26 -1.78
C VAL A 151 -16.01 -7.74 -1.84
N SER A 152 -16.46 -8.45 -2.88
CA SER A 152 -16.09 -9.84 -3.10
C SER A 152 -14.65 -9.93 -3.59
N GLY A 153 -13.84 -10.77 -2.95
CA GLY A 153 -12.57 -11.24 -3.48
C GLY A 153 -12.80 -12.25 -4.61
N GLU A 154 -11.69 -12.65 -5.24
CA GLU A 154 -11.70 -13.73 -6.22
C GLU A 154 -11.84 -15.09 -5.54
N LYS A 155 -12.32 -16.09 -6.29
CA LYS A 155 -12.35 -17.48 -5.83
C LYS A 155 -10.98 -18.10 -6.08
N HIS A 156 -10.36 -18.62 -5.03
CA HIS A 156 -9.05 -19.27 -5.07
C HIS A 156 -9.18 -20.79 -4.90
N GLY A 157 -8.71 -21.56 -5.89
CA GLY A 157 -8.79 -23.02 -5.91
C GLY A 157 -9.75 -23.58 -6.97
N GLY A 158 -9.96 -24.89 -6.95
CA GLY A 158 -10.68 -25.62 -7.99
C GLY A 158 -12.20 -25.56 -7.89
N SER A 159 -12.87 -26.32 -8.76
CA SER A 159 -14.34 -26.46 -8.78
C SER A 159 -14.85 -27.74 -8.12
N GLY A 160 -13.95 -28.50 -7.46
CA GLY A 160 -14.28 -29.70 -6.69
C GLY A 160 -15.01 -29.41 -5.38
N GLY A 161 -14.87 -30.34 -4.44
CA GLY A 161 -15.55 -30.30 -3.14
C GLY A 161 -17.01 -30.74 -3.24
N GLY A 162 -17.37 -31.78 -2.47
CA GLY A 162 -18.75 -32.25 -2.37
C GLY A 162 -19.59 -31.46 -1.36
N SER A 163 -18.95 -30.62 -0.55
CA SER A 163 -19.58 -29.85 0.51
C SER A 163 -19.22 -28.37 0.41
N THR A 164 -20.13 -27.53 0.87
CA THR A 164 -19.95 -26.08 0.93
C THR A 164 -20.16 -25.58 2.35
N ALA A 165 -19.49 -24.49 2.71
CA ALA A 165 -19.73 -23.77 3.95
C ALA A 165 -19.74 -22.28 3.68
N GLU A 166 -20.70 -21.58 4.31
CA GLU A 166 -20.79 -20.12 4.32
C GLU A 166 -20.69 -19.62 5.76
N ILE A 167 -19.73 -18.76 6.02
CA ILE A 167 -19.48 -18.15 7.33
C ILE A 167 -19.77 -16.66 7.20
N LYS A 168 -20.95 -16.24 7.65
CA LYS A 168 -21.35 -14.83 7.68
C LYS A 168 -21.09 -14.26 9.07
N LEU A 169 -20.16 -13.32 9.15
CA LEU A 169 -19.81 -12.61 10.38
C LEU A 169 -20.74 -11.42 10.58
N GLN A 170 -21.14 -11.17 11.82
CA GLN A 170 -21.83 -9.96 12.22
C GLN A 170 -20.86 -8.77 12.27
N PHE A 171 -20.35 -8.35 11.10
CA PHE A 171 -19.36 -7.27 11.01
C PHE A 171 -19.99 -5.89 11.32
N PRO A 172 -19.32 -5.01 12.09
CA PRO A 172 -17.96 -5.12 12.62
C PRO A 172 -17.82 -5.75 14.03
N GLU A 173 -18.91 -6.12 14.69
CA GLU A 173 -18.91 -6.60 16.07
C GLU A 173 -18.34 -8.02 16.22
N GLU A 174 -18.45 -8.84 15.17
CA GLU A 174 -17.88 -10.17 15.07
C GLU A 174 -16.71 -10.19 14.08
N PHE A 175 -15.54 -10.60 14.56
CA PHE A 175 -14.31 -10.68 13.79
C PHE A 175 -13.52 -11.94 14.17
N LEU A 176 -12.70 -12.42 13.24
CA LEU A 176 -11.87 -13.60 13.44
C LEU A 176 -10.77 -13.32 14.47
N THR A 177 -10.61 -14.25 15.40
CA THR A 177 -9.62 -14.24 16.47
C THR A 177 -8.62 -15.39 16.34
N THR A 178 -8.98 -16.46 15.64
CA THR A 178 -8.08 -17.57 15.37
C THR A 178 -8.44 -18.23 14.04
N VAL A 179 -7.42 -18.57 13.25
CA VAL A 179 -7.56 -19.52 12.15
C VAL A 179 -6.59 -20.66 12.40
N SER A 180 -7.10 -21.88 12.33
CA SER A 180 -6.32 -23.10 12.49
C SER A 180 -6.70 -24.11 11.42
N GLY A 181 -5.88 -25.13 11.26
CA GLY A 181 -6.13 -26.15 10.25
C GLY A 181 -5.02 -27.17 10.17
N HIS A 182 -5.08 -28.01 9.15
CA HIS A 182 -4.06 -29.00 8.86
C HIS A 182 -3.66 -28.95 7.39
N TYR A 183 -2.42 -29.33 7.08
CA TYR A 183 -1.98 -29.52 5.70
C TYR A 183 -1.13 -30.79 5.55
N SER A 184 -1.34 -31.47 4.43
CA SER A 184 -0.60 -32.66 4.01
C SER A 184 -0.97 -33.05 2.58
N PRO A 185 -0.21 -33.95 1.93
CA PRO A 185 -0.62 -34.52 0.66
C PRO A 185 -1.91 -35.36 0.80
N VAL A 186 -2.82 -35.24 -0.17
CA VAL A 186 -4.06 -36.07 -0.21
C VAL A 186 -3.75 -37.54 -0.51
N VAL A 187 -2.71 -37.78 -1.32
CA VAL A 187 -2.20 -39.10 -1.71
C VAL A 187 -0.72 -39.17 -1.41
N ARG A 188 -0.20 -40.38 -1.12
CA ARG A 188 1.23 -40.57 -0.84
C ARG A 188 2.08 -40.07 -2.02
N GLY A 189 3.10 -39.28 -1.72
CA GLY A 189 4.00 -38.70 -2.73
C GLY A 189 3.46 -37.44 -3.43
N GLY A 190 2.22 -37.01 -3.14
CA GLY A 190 1.67 -35.76 -3.67
C GLY A 190 2.25 -34.51 -3.00
N THR A 191 1.93 -33.34 -3.56
CA THR A 191 2.24 -32.05 -2.92
C THR A 191 1.24 -31.77 -1.78
N PRO A 192 1.69 -31.20 -0.64
CA PRO A 192 0.78 -30.83 0.44
C PRO A 192 -0.24 -29.78 0.00
N VAL A 193 -1.47 -29.93 0.50
CA VAL A 193 -2.56 -28.96 0.36
C VAL A 193 -3.20 -28.71 1.72
N ILE A 194 -3.99 -27.65 1.85
CA ILE A 194 -4.79 -27.41 3.05
C ILE A 194 -5.85 -28.50 3.17
N ARG A 195 -5.73 -29.34 4.19
CA ARG A 195 -6.62 -30.47 4.48
C ARG A 195 -7.83 -30.05 5.26
N SER A 196 -7.65 -29.14 6.21
CA SER A 196 -8.75 -28.56 6.96
C SER A 196 -8.53 -27.11 7.34
N LEU A 197 -9.65 -26.43 7.59
CA LEU A 197 -9.70 -25.09 8.17
C LEU A 197 -10.77 -25.02 9.25
N THR A 198 -10.43 -24.34 10.34
CA THR A 198 -11.33 -23.97 11.42
C THR A 198 -11.15 -22.48 11.67
N PHE A 199 -12.26 -21.76 11.71
CA PHE A 199 -12.31 -20.34 11.95
C PHE A 199 -12.95 -20.08 13.30
N LYS A 200 -12.30 -19.31 14.16
CA LYS A 200 -12.87 -18.86 15.43
C LYS A 200 -13.00 -17.35 15.40
N SER A 201 -14.18 -16.85 15.72
CA SER A 201 -14.43 -15.43 15.97
C SER A 201 -14.38 -15.13 17.48
N ASN A 202 -14.53 -13.86 17.84
CA ASN A 202 -14.75 -13.45 19.22
C ASN A 202 -16.08 -13.95 19.82
N GLN A 203 -16.96 -14.55 19.01
CA GLN A 203 -18.29 -15.00 19.45
C GLN A 203 -18.55 -16.50 19.19
N ARG A 204 -18.04 -17.04 18.07
CA ARG A 204 -18.41 -18.36 17.53
C ARG A 204 -17.20 -19.12 17.01
N SER A 205 -17.40 -20.40 16.74
CA SER A 205 -16.42 -21.27 16.07
C SER A 205 -17.09 -21.95 14.88
N PHE A 206 -16.36 -22.08 13.77
CA PHE A 206 -16.82 -22.62 12.50
C PHE A 206 -15.85 -23.68 11.99
N GLY A 207 -16.35 -24.87 11.72
CA GLY A 207 -15.54 -26.02 11.28
C GLY A 207 -15.33 -27.06 12.40
N PRO A 208 -14.37 -27.99 12.21
CA PRO A 208 -13.43 -28.06 11.09
C PRO A 208 -14.13 -28.35 9.75
N PHE A 209 -13.67 -27.70 8.69
CA PHE A 209 -14.06 -28.00 7.31
C PHE A 209 -12.95 -28.81 6.65
N GLY A 210 -13.27 -29.91 5.98
CA GLY A 210 -12.28 -30.84 5.43
C GLY A 210 -11.91 -31.95 6.41
N VAL A 211 -10.64 -32.39 6.39
CA VAL A 211 -10.14 -33.50 7.21
C VAL A 211 -8.91 -33.08 8.00
N GLU A 212 -8.92 -33.26 9.31
CA GLU A 212 -7.81 -32.91 10.21
C GLU A 212 -6.67 -33.95 10.14
N GLU A 213 -5.93 -33.95 9.03
CA GLU A 213 -4.83 -34.88 8.76
C GLU A 213 -3.53 -34.13 8.41
N GLY A 214 -2.42 -34.55 9.01
CA GLY A 214 -1.09 -34.04 8.68
C GLY A 214 -0.55 -33.05 9.70
N THR A 215 0.11 -32.01 9.21
CA THR A 215 0.75 -31.01 10.08
C THR A 215 -0.29 -29.98 10.51
N PRO A 216 -0.57 -29.82 11.82
CA PRO A 216 -1.46 -28.78 12.31
C PRO A 216 -0.80 -27.40 12.21
N PHE A 217 -1.62 -26.38 12.00
CA PHE A 217 -1.25 -24.99 12.23
C PHE A 217 -2.36 -24.28 12.99
N SER A 218 -1.99 -23.27 13.77
CA SER A 218 -2.93 -22.40 14.47
C SER A 218 -2.31 -21.02 14.61
N PHE A 219 -3.09 -19.99 14.29
CA PHE A 219 -2.68 -18.61 14.39
C PHE A 219 -3.69 -17.83 15.24
N PRO A 220 -3.46 -17.68 16.55
CA PRO A 220 -4.23 -16.80 17.40
C PRO A 220 -3.86 -15.34 17.15
N MET A 221 -4.84 -14.45 17.14
CA MET A 221 -4.66 -13.02 16.88
C MET A 221 -4.79 -12.23 18.18
N GLU A 222 -3.67 -11.70 18.68
CA GLU A 222 -3.68 -10.79 19.82
C GLU A 222 -3.71 -9.33 19.36
N GLY A 223 -4.83 -8.65 19.62
CA GLY A 223 -4.96 -7.20 19.36
C GLY A 223 -5.03 -6.78 17.89
N GLY A 224 -5.34 -7.71 16.98
CA GLY A 224 -5.51 -7.45 15.56
C GLY A 224 -6.65 -8.26 14.96
N GLN A 225 -6.97 -7.96 13.71
CA GLN A 225 -7.98 -8.66 12.91
C GLN A 225 -7.41 -9.01 11.54
N ILE A 226 -7.91 -10.09 10.93
CA ILE A 226 -7.65 -10.37 9.51
C ILE A 226 -8.32 -9.30 8.67
N VAL A 227 -7.53 -8.73 7.76
CA VAL A 227 -7.98 -7.74 6.78
C VAL A 227 -7.75 -8.19 5.34
N GLY A 228 -7.24 -9.40 5.13
CA GLY A 228 -6.96 -9.92 3.80
C GLY A 228 -6.45 -11.34 3.86
N PHE A 229 -6.76 -12.13 2.84
CA PHE A 229 -6.20 -13.46 2.66
C PHE A 229 -5.23 -13.46 1.49
N LYS A 230 -4.26 -14.35 1.57
CA LYS A 230 -3.32 -14.65 0.50
C LYS A 230 -2.96 -16.12 0.54
N GLY A 231 -2.30 -16.63 -0.49
CA GLY A 231 -1.88 -18.02 -0.47
C GLY A 231 -1.39 -18.53 -1.80
N LYS A 232 -1.55 -19.84 -1.97
CA LYS A 232 -1.26 -20.57 -3.20
C LYS A 232 -2.43 -21.49 -3.52
N CYS A 233 -2.82 -21.56 -4.78
CA CYS A 233 -3.90 -22.46 -5.20
C CYS A 233 -3.68 -23.02 -6.60
N GLY A 234 -4.25 -24.19 -6.85
CA GLY A 234 -4.40 -24.79 -8.16
C GLY A 234 -5.74 -25.51 -8.22
N TRP A 235 -5.70 -26.84 -8.27
CA TRP A 235 -6.91 -27.66 -8.18
C TRP A 235 -7.54 -27.66 -6.79
N PHE A 236 -6.70 -27.39 -5.77
CA PHE A 236 -7.10 -27.24 -4.37
C PHE A 236 -6.48 -25.95 -3.80
N LEU A 237 -6.79 -25.64 -2.55
CA LEU A 237 -6.06 -24.63 -1.80
C LEU A 237 -4.74 -25.23 -1.30
N ASP A 238 -3.62 -24.89 -1.94
CA ASP A 238 -2.30 -25.44 -1.61
C ASP A 238 -1.74 -24.83 -0.32
N ALA A 239 -1.87 -23.51 -0.15
CA ALA A 239 -1.38 -22.79 1.01
C ALA A 239 -2.22 -21.55 1.33
N ILE A 240 -2.23 -21.14 2.59
CA ILE A 240 -3.00 -20.01 3.09
C ILE A 240 -2.17 -19.13 4.04
N GLY A 241 -2.32 -17.82 3.92
CA GLY A 241 -1.73 -16.81 4.78
C GLY A 241 -2.66 -15.60 4.91
N PHE A 242 -2.29 -14.67 5.79
CA PHE A 242 -3.19 -13.57 6.17
C PHE A 242 -2.48 -12.23 6.24
N HIS A 243 -3.21 -11.18 5.91
CA HIS A 243 -2.89 -9.79 6.25
C HIS A 243 -3.61 -9.42 7.54
N ILE A 244 -2.87 -8.91 8.52
CA ILE A 244 -3.37 -8.55 9.85
C ILE A 244 -3.23 -7.04 10.06
N SER A 245 -4.34 -6.38 10.40
CA SER A 245 -4.30 -5.00 10.89
C SER A 245 -4.47 -5.00 12.41
N ARG A 246 -3.66 -4.20 13.10
CA ARG A 246 -3.91 -3.92 14.53
C ARG A 246 -5.26 -3.22 14.70
N HIS A 247 -6.00 -3.57 15.74
CA HIS A 247 -7.12 -2.75 16.18
C HIS A 247 -6.56 -1.41 16.62
N ARG A 248 -7.03 -0.32 16.02
CA ARG A 248 -6.84 0.98 16.65
C ARG A 248 -7.77 1.05 17.84
N THR A 249 -7.27 0.71 19.03
CA THR A 249 -7.76 1.44 20.21
C THR A 249 -7.45 2.91 19.95
N THR A 250 -8.48 3.72 19.77
CA THR A 250 -8.31 5.17 19.63
C THR A 250 -7.51 5.67 20.83
N LYS A 251 -6.73 6.76 20.66
CA LYS A 251 -6.03 7.40 21.80
C LYS A 251 -7.00 7.71 22.95
N VAL A 252 -8.29 7.91 22.64
CA VAL A 252 -9.39 8.06 23.60
C VAL A 252 -9.66 6.76 24.37
N MET A 253 -9.87 5.63 23.69
CA MET A 253 -10.04 4.33 24.36
C MET A 253 -8.80 3.93 25.17
N GLN A 254 -7.59 4.25 24.70
CA GLN A 254 -6.35 4.01 25.46
C GLN A 254 -6.31 4.86 26.75
N LYS A 255 -6.71 6.14 26.67
CA LYS A 255 -6.83 7.01 27.86
C LYS A 255 -7.94 6.53 28.81
N VAL A 256 -9.07 6.07 28.28
CA VAL A 256 -10.18 5.53 29.07
C VAL A 256 -9.75 4.24 29.77
N GLN A 257 -9.11 3.30 29.05
CA GLN A 257 -8.55 2.09 29.65
C GLN A 257 -7.50 2.41 30.71
N GLN A 258 -6.61 3.38 30.48
CA GLN A 258 -5.64 3.83 31.49
C GLN A 258 -6.31 4.43 32.73
N ARG A 259 -7.38 5.21 32.56
CA ARG A 259 -8.17 5.74 33.69
C ARG A 259 -8.85 4.63 34.47
N PHE A 260 -9.50 3.69 33.78
CA PHE A 260 -10.11 2.52 34.43
C PHE A 260 -9.07 1.66 35.16
N ARG A 261 -7.91 1.39 34.56
CA ARG A 261 -6.83 0.63 35.20
C ARG A 261 -6.33 1.28 36.49
N ARG A 262 -6.21 2.62 36.49
CA ARG A 262 -5.83 3.38 37.70
C ARG A 262 -6.91 3.30 38.77
N LEU A 263 -8.18 3.39 38.39
CA LEU A 263 -9.29 3.28 39.33
C LEU A 263 -9.36 1.88 39.96
N THR A 264 -9.16 0.82 39.17
CA THR A 264 -9.17 -0.56 39.69
C THR A 264 -7.94 -0.91 40.52
N SER A 265 -6.78 -0.27 40.27
CA SER A 265 -5.58 -0.44 41.10
C SER A 265 -5.60 0.41 42.39
N SER A 266 -6.62 1.26 42.57
CA SER A 266 -6.79 2.12 43.76
C SER A 266 -7.77 1.53 44.78
N VAL A 267 -8.33 0.35 44.52
CA VAL A 267 -9.31 -0.35 45.38
C VAL A 267 -8.69 -1.61 45.98
N SER A 268 -7.42 -1.56 46.38
CA SER A 268 -6.72 -2.66 47.08
C SER A 268 -5.88 -2.10 48.22
#